data_AF-A0A7S2Z837-F1
#
_entry.id   AF-A0A7S2Z837-F1
#
_cell.length_a   1.000
_cell.length_b   1.000
_cell.length_c   1.000
_cell.angle_alpha   90.00
_cell.angle_beta   90.00
_cell.angle_gamma   90.00
#
_symmetry.space_group_name_H-M   'P 1'
#
loop_
_entity.id
_entity.type
_entity.pdbx_description
1 polymer ?
#
loop_
_entity_poly.entity_id
_entity_poly.type
_entity_poly.pdbx_seq_one_letter_code
_entity_poly.pdbx_strand_id
1 'polypeptide(L)'
;GTLKSRRHLNVRGKSASLPSITDKDWEDIDFGIRVGVDYYALSFVKDEHVVHELRAYLQKKNADIKILVKIESADSIRNLDRILEATDGAMVARGDLGAELPV
;
A
#
# COMPACT_ATOMS: atom_id res chain seq x y z
N GLY A 1 -1.63 5.81 -29.33
CA GLY A 1 -0.24 5.30 -29.25
C GLY A 1 -0.23 3.78 -29.29
N THR A 2 0.94 3.15 -29.41
CA THR A 2 1.10 1.68 -29.54
C THR A 2 1.13 0.99 -28.18
N LEU A 3 0.32 -0.07 -28.01
CA LEU A 3 0.34 -0.92 -26.81
C LEU A 3 1.52 -1.89 -26.84
N LYS A 4 2.25 -2.01 -25.72
CA LYS A 4 3.39 -2.94 -25.56
C LYS A 4 3.07 -4.02 -24.52
N SER A 5 3.96 -4.98 -24.30
CA SER A 5 3.81 -6.01 -23.26
C SER A 5 4.02 -5.45 -21.84
N ARG A 6 3.42 -6.10 -20.83
CA ARG A 6 3.53 -5.80 -19.38
C ARG A 6 3.26 -4.33 -19.04
N ARG A 7 2.16 -3.78 -19.58
CA ARG A 7 1.73 -2.41 -19.30
C ARG A 7 0.78 -2.39 -18.12
N HIS A 8 1.02 -1.46 -17.20
CA HIS A 8 0.11 -1.16 -16.10
C HIS A 8 -1.24 -0.68 -16.65
N LEU A 9 -2.31 -1.21 -16.08
CA LEU A 9 -3.68 -0.82 -16.37
C LEU A 9 -4.28 -0.23 -15.10
N ASN A 10 -4.67 1.04 -15.16
CA ASN A 10 -5.39 1.70 -14.08
C ASN A 10 -6.84 1.91 -14.49
N VAL A 11 -7.78 1.56 -13.61
CA VAL A 11 -9.22 1.70 -13.86
C VAL A 11 -9.75 2.82 -12.98
N ARG A 12 -9.82 4.02 -13.55
CA ARG A 12 -10.26 5.22 -12.84
C ARG A 12 -11.63 5.04 -12.19
N GLY A 13 -11.73 5.43 -10.93
CA GLY A 13 -13.01 5.52 -10.21
C GLY A 13 -13.66 4.17 -9.88
N LYS A 14 -12.99 3.04 -10.13
CA LYS A 14 -13.41 1.73 -9.64
C LYS A 14 -12.28 1.10 -8.85
N SER A 15 -12.53 0.86 -7.56
CA SER A 15 -11.70 -0.03 -6.75
C SER A 15 -11.74 -1.42 -7.38
N ALA A 16 -10.63 -1.88 -7.95
CA ALA A 16 -10.46 -3.29 -8.21
C ALA A 16 -10.51 -4.02 -6.86
N SER A 17 -11.31 -5.06 -6.69
CA SER A 17 -11.45 -5.81 -5.42
C SER A 17 -10.23 -6.70 -5.11
N LEU A 18 -9.04 -6.24 -5.48
CA LEU A 18 -7.79 -6.92 -5.20
C LEU A 18 -7.36 -6.60 -3.77
N PRO A 19 -6.82 -7.60 -3.04
CA PRO A 19 -6.22 -7.36 -1.75
C PRO A 19 -5.02 -6.43 -1.89
N SER A 20 -4.79 -5.61 -0.87
CA SER A 20 -3.65 -4.68 -0.82
C SER A 20 -2.32 -5.37 -0.53
N ILE A 21 -2.35 -6.59 0.02
CA ILE A 21 -1.19 -7.46 0.23
C ILE A 21 -1.43 -8.78 -0.51
N THR A 22 -0.55 -9.12 -1.43
CA THR A 22 -0.60 -10.38 -2.19
C THR A 22 0.19 -11.48 -1.49
N ASP A 23 0.03 -12.74 -1.92
CA ASP A 23 0.82 -13.86 -1.40
C ASP A 23 2.33 -13.61 -1.52
N LYS A 24 2.75 -13.00 -2.64
CA LYS A 24 4.14 -12.63 -2.88
C LYS A 24 4.61 -11.51 -1.93
N ASP A 25 3.74 -10.57 -1.58
CA ASP A 25 4.08 -9.51 -0.63
C ASP A 25 4.29 -10.07 0.78
N TRP A 26 3.51 -11.09 1.18
CA TRP A 26 3.74 -11.79 2.46
C TRP A 26 5.11 -12.47 2.52
N GLU A 27 5.57 -13.08 1.42
CA GLU A 27 6.92 -13.63 1.32
C GLU A 27 7.99 -12.53 1.46
N ASP A 28 7.78 -11.37 0.82
CA ASP A 28 8.69 -10.22 0.91
C ASP A 28 8.70 -9.60 2.31
N ILE A 29 7.56 -9.60 3.01
CA ILE A 29 7.45 -9.18 4.41
C ILE A 29 8.27 -10.13 5.30
N ASP A 30 8.09 -11.45 5.18
CA ASP A 30 8.90 -12.40 5.95
C ASP A 30 10.41 -12.27 5.63
N PHE A 31 10.76 -12.00 4.37
CA PHE A 31 12.13 -11.72 3.98
C PHE A 31 12.67 -10.45 4.66
N GLY A 32 11.93 -9.35 4.64
CA GLY A 32 12.36 -8.09 5.24
C GLY A 32 12.48 -8.16 6.77
N ILE A 33 11.60 -8.92 7.44
CA ILE A 33 11.74 -9.22 8.88
C ILE A 33 13.07 -9.92 9.16
N ARG A 34 13.44 -10.94 8.36
CA ARG A 34 14.69 -11.69 8.54
C ARG A 34 15.94 -10.83 8.33
N VAL A 35 15.87 -9.85 7.43
CA VAL A 35 17.00 -8.96 7.14
C VAL A 35 17.03 -7.75 8.09
N GLY A 36 15.92 -7.46 8.78
CA GLY A 36 15.83 -6.37 9.75
C GLY A 36 15.66 -5.01 9.10
N VAL A 37 14.73 -4.88 8.13
CA VAL A 37 14.39 -3.59 7.53
C VAL A 37 13.68 -2.68 8.53
N ASP A 38 13.88 -1.36 8.42
CA ASP A 38 13.26 -0.40 9.34
C ASP A 38 11.81 -0.02 8.96
N TYR A 39 11.49 -0.05 7.66
CA TYR A 39 10.20 0.40 7.13
C TYR A 39 9.66 -0.51 6.03
N TYR A 40 8.33 -0.67 5.99
CA TYR A 40 7.59 -1.13 4.81
C TYR A 40 6.82 0.02 4.17
N ALA A 41 6.94 0.17 2.85
CA ALA A 41 6.11 1.07 2.06
C ALA A 41 4.92 0.30 1.46
N LEU A 42 3.76 0.35 2.13
CA LEU A 42 2.58 -0.42 1.76
C LEU A 42 1.83 0.25 0.59
N SER A 43 1.72 -0.46 -0.52
CA SER A 43 1.12 0.05 -1.77
C SER A 43 -0.40 -0.15 -1.82
N PHE A 44 -1.07 0.68 -2.61
CA PHE A 44 -2.49 0.63 -2.95
C PHE A 44 -3.44 0.53 -1.75
N VAL A 45 -3.08 1.21 -0.65
CA VAL A 45 -3.88 1.25 0.58
C VAL A 45 -5.18 2.03 0.33
N LYS A 46 -6.32 1.38 0.56
CA LYS A 46 -7.65 1.98 0.36
C LYS A 46 -8.34 2.33 1.67
N ASP A 47 -8.02 1.63 2.74
CA ASP A 47 -8.57 1.79 4.08
C ASP A 47 -7.52 1.39 5.11
N GLU A 48 -7.80 1.67 6.38
CA GLU A 48 -6.94 1.39 7.52
C GLU A 48 -6.77 -0.11 7.81
N HIS A 49 -7.68 -0.98 7.32
CA HIS A 49 -7.71 -2.39 7.72
C HIS A 49 -6.44 -3.12 7.30
N VAL A 50 -5.92 -2.85 6.11
CA VAL A 50 -4.66 -3.45 5.65
C VAL A 50 -3.46 -3.03 6.52
N VAL A 51 -3.47 -1.80 7.04
CA VAL A 51 -2.41 -1.32 7.94
C VAL A 51 -2.47 -2.09 9.26
N HIS A 52 -3.67 -2.31 9.80
CA HIS A 52 -3.87 -3.12 10.99
C HIS A 52 -3.49 -4.59 10.77
N GLU A 53 -3.81 -5.14 9.60
CA GLU A 53 -3.44 -6.52 9.22
C GLU A 53 -1.92 -6.70 9.23
N LEU A 54 -1.18 -5.83 8.53
CA LEU A 54 0.28 -5.88 8.52
C LEU A 54 0.86 -5.64 9.92
N ARG A 55 0.30 -4.69 10.69
CA ARG A 55 0.77 -4.41 12.05
C ARG A 55 0.60 -5.62 12.97
N ALA A 56 -0.56 -6.28 12.92
CA ALA A 56 -0.82 -7.49 13.70
C ALA A 56 0.14 -8.63 13.30
N TYR A 57 0.45 -8.77 12.01
CA TYR A 57 1.42 -9.73 11.52
C TYR A 57 2.83 -9.47 12.08
N LEU A 58 3.30 -8.22 11.99
CA LEU A 58 4.62 -7.81 12.50
C LEU A 58 4.71 -8.00 14.02
N GLN A 59 3.67 -7.65 14.77
CA GLN A 59 3.58 -7.88 16.21
C GLN A 59 3.67 -9.36 16.57
N LYS A 60 2.96 -10.23 15.85
CA LYS A 60 3.04 -11.70 16.05
C LYS A 60 4.44 -12.24 15.81
N LYS A 61 5.23 -11.59 14.95
CA LYS A 61 6.63 -11.93 14.65
C LYS A 61 7.63 -11.24 15.57
N ASN A 62 7.18 -10.43 16.54
CA ASN A 62 8.00 -9.56 17.39
C ASN A 62 8.93 -8.63 16.57
N ALA A 63 8.45 -8.15 15.43
CA ALA A 63 9.18 -7.25 14.56
C ALA A 63 8.71 -5.80 14.78
N ASP A 64 9.61 -4.91 15.23
CA ASP A 64 9.34 -3.47 15.36
C ASP A 64 9.69 -2.74 14.05
N ILE A 65 8.94 -3.04 12.99
CA ILE A 65 9.11 -2.42 11.67
C ILE A 65 7.99 -1.41 11.46
N LYS A 66 8.32 -0.20 11.00
CA LYS A 66 7.33 0.87 10.78
C LYS A 66 6.62 0.70 9.44
N ILE A 67 5.35 1.07 9.40
CA ILE A 67 4.53 0.99 8.18
C ILE A 67 4.32 2.40 7.65
N LEU A 68 4.79 2.64 6.43
CA LEU A 68 4.51 3.84 5.64
C LEU A 68 3.49 3.50 4.56
N VAL A 69 2.34 4.13 4.57
CA VAL A 69 1.32 3.93 3.52
C VAL A 69 1.64 4.77 2.29
N LYS A 70 1.36 4.22 1.10
CA LYS A 70 1.41 4.97 -0.16
C LYS A 70 0.02 5.45 -0.55
N ILE A 71 -0.12 6.77 -0.68
CA ILE A 71 -1.34 7.42 -1.15
C ILE A 71 -1.31 7.46 -2.68
N GLU A 72 -2.10 6.57 -3.28
CA GLU A 72 -2.03 6.24 -4.72
C GLU A 72 -3.37 6.33 -5.45
N SER A 73 -4.49 6.39 -4.72
CA SER A 73 -5.83 6.27 -5.30
C SER A 73 -6.84 7.24 -4.70
N ALA A 74 -7.96 7.42 -5.41
CA ALA A 74 -9.09 8.18 -4.90
C ALA A 74 -9.69 7.58 -3.60
N ASP A 75 -9.62 6.25 -3.42
CA ASP A 75 -10.03 5.59 -2.18
C ASP A 75 -9.13 5.99 -1.02
N SER A 76 -7.80 5.99 -1.24
CA SER A 76 -6.82 6.44 -0.25
C SER A 76 -7.09 7.87 0.21
N ILE A 77 -7.52 8.75 -0.70
CA ILE A 77 -7.88 10.14 -0.39
C ILE A 77 -9.19 10.22 0.40
N ARG A 78 -10.20 9.42 0.05
CA ARG A 78 -11.49 9.40 0.76
C ARG A 78 -11.35 8.95 2.21
N ASN A 79 -10.46 7.99 2.48
CA ASN A 79 -10.24 7.42 3.81
C ASN A 79 -8.97 7.96 4.49
N LEU A 80 -8.43 9.08 3.99
CA LEU A 80 -7.10 9.56 4.35
C LEU A 80 -6.91 9.70 5.86
N ASP A 81 -7.85 10.32 6.57
CA ASP A 81 -7.74 10.56 8.01
C ASP A 81 -7.55 9.24 8.79
N ARG A 82 -8.39 8.23 8.49
CA ARG A 82 -8.31 6.91 9.15
C ARG A 82 -7.02 6.18 8.82
N ILE A 83 -6.59 6.26 7.57
CA ILE A 83 -5.32 5.66 7.12
C ILE A 83 -4.14 6.31 7.86
N LEU A 84 -4.15 7.64 8.00
CA LEU A 84 -3.09 8.38 8.70
C LEU A 84 -3.09 8.11 10.20
N GLU A 85 -4.24 7.90 10.83
CA GLU A 85 -4.34 7.50 12.24
C GLU A 85 -3.75 6.09 12.51
N ALA A 86 -3.80 5.18 11.53
CA ALA A 86 -3.34 3.80 11.69
C ALA A 86 -1.85 3.56 11.35
N THR A 87 -1.21 4.49 10.64
CA THR A 87 0.13 4.33 10.04
C THR A 87 1.22 5.10 10.78
N ASP A 88 2.49 4.70 10.61
CA ASP A 88 3.64 5.40 11.20
C ASP A 88 4.12 6.58 10.32
N GLY A 89 3.61 6.68 9.09
CA GLY A 89 3.86 7.79 8.18
C GLY A 89 3.26 7.52 6.79
N ALA A 90 3.38 8.49 5.89
CA ALA A 90 2.78 8.39 4.56
C ALA A 90 3.73 8.86 3.45
N MET A 91 3.57 8.25 2.27
CA MET A 91 4.24 8.61 1.02
C MET A 91 3.19 9.03 -0.02
N VAL A 92 3.32 10.23 -0.58
CA VAL A 92 2.45 10.68 -1.68
C VAL A 92 3.05 10.23 -3.01
N ALA A 93 2.53 9.14 -3.56
CA ALA A 93 2.98 8.58 -4.83
C ALA A 93 2.29 9.29 -6.01
N ARG A 94 2.80 10.48 -6.34
CA ARG A 94 2.20 11.40 -7.33
C ARG A 94 2.00 10.79 -8.72
N GLY A 95 2.82 9.81 -9.12
CA GLY A 95 2.70 9.15 -10.42
C GLY A 95 1.40 8.35 -10.55
N ASP A 96 1.17 7.44 -9.60
CA ASP A 96 -0.05 6.63 -9.55
C ASP A 96 -1.27 7.49 -9.20
N LEU A 97 -1.14 8.39 -8.23
CA LEU A 97 -2.21 9.30 -7.84
C LEU A 97 -2.66 10.21 -9.00
N GLY A 98 -1.72 10.72 -9.80
CA GLY A 98 -2.02 11.52 -10.99
C GLY A 98 -2.60 10.70 -12.15
N ALA A 99 -2.44 9.38 -12.16
CA ALA A 99 -3.13 8.52 -13.12
C ALA A 99 -4.62 8.34 -12.75
N GLU A 100 -4.92 8.33 -11.45
CA GLU A 100 -6.26 8.17 -10.88
C GLU A 100 -7.07 9.48 -10.85
N LEU A 101 -6.46 10.60 -10.48
CA LEU A 101 -7.12 11.89 -10.37
C LEU A 101 -7.02 12.72 -11.66
N PRO A 102 -7.98 13.62 -11.93
CA PRO A 102 -7.79 14.68 -12.92
C PRO A 102 -6.55 15.50 -12.57
N VAL A 103 -5.70 15.74 -13.56
CA VAL A 103 -4.50 16.57 -13.45
C VAL A 103 -4.79 17.95 -14.02
#